data_AF-B6BWB7-F1
#
_entry.id   AF-B6BWB7-F1
#
_cell.length_a   1.000
_cell.length_b   1.000
_cell.length_c   1.000
_cell.angle_alpha   90.00
_cell.angle_beta   90.00
_cell.angle_gamma   90.00
#
_symmetry.space_group_name_H-M   'P 1'
#
loop_
_entity.id
_entity.type
_entity.pdbx_description
1 polymer ?
#
loop_
_entity_poly.entity_id
_entity_poly.type
_entity_poly.pdbx_seq_one_letter_code
_entity_poly.pdbx_strand_id
1 'polypeptide(L)'
;MFSKKVVVSSLLAALVGISTLAYANVKFVKTTDNSEIKFPKEALEGTDAEKEFLATGKNIYVGDAEAIKMGKKRYNLWSCTQCHGPTAKGQVGPGLTGPKYNYAKDTTNKGMFETIWAGTNGGMGGKGFGIMAADDGVTVDELLKIIAFVRSNSKDLTGNEGL
;
A
#
# COMPACT_ATOMS: atom_id res chain seq x y z
N MET A 1 22.94 -57.71 40.62
CA MET A 1 23.08 -56.47 39.83
C MET A 1 21.88 -56.36 38.91
N PHE A 2 20.89 -55.52 39.26
CA PHE A 2 19.65 -55.37 38.51
C PHE A 2 19.83 -54.28 37.43
N SER A 3 19.84 -54.69 36.15
CA SER A 3 19.85 -53.78 35.02
C SER A 3 18.45 -53.20 34.79
N LYS A 4 18.27 -51.91 35.07
CA LYS A 4 17.06 -51.16 34.68
C LYS A 4 17.14 -50.84 33.19
N LYS A 5 16.24 -51.43 32.39
CA LYS A 5 15.95 -50.97 31.03
C LYS A 5 15.12 -49.69 31.13
N VAL A 6 15.66 -48.56 30.69
CA VAL A 6 14.92 -47.31 30.53
C VAL A 6 14.36 -47.29 29.11
N VAL A 7 13.04 -47.44 28.98
CA VAL A 7 12.32 -47.23 27.73
C VAL A 7 12.06 -45.73 27.62
N VAL A 8 12.79 -45.05 26.74
CA VAL A 8 12.54 -43.64 26.39
C VAL A 8 11.46 -43.62 25.32
N SER A 9 10.21 -43.43 25.74
CA SER A 9 9.09 -43.18 24.84
C SER A 9 9.15 -41.73 24.38
N SER A 10 9.53 -41.51 23.12
CA SER A 10 9.57 -40.18 22.50
C SER A 10 8.34 -40.04 21.59
N LEU A 11 7.23 -39.55 22.15
CA LEU A 11 6.07 -39.17 21.37
C LEU A 11 6.32 -37.75 20.82
N LEU A 12 6.83 -37.66 19.59
CA LEU A 12 6.93 -36.39 18.86
C LEU A 12 5.53 -36.02 18.34
N ALA A 13 4.80 -35.23 19.11
CA ALA A 13 3.60 -34.56 18.62
C ALA A 13 4.01 -33.36 17.77
N ALA A 14 4.05 -33.53 16.45
CA ALA A 14 4.19 -32.44 15.50
C ALA A 14 2.86 -31.67 15.40
N LEU A 15 2.70 -30.65 16.25
CA LEU A 15 1.68 -29.62 16.08
C LEU A 15 2.14 -28.67 14.97
N VAL A 16 1.78 -28.97 13.73
CA VAL A 16 1.78 -27.97 12.65
C VAL A 16 0.65 -27.00 12.97
N GLY A 17 0.98 -25.95 13.72
CA GLY A 17 0.09 -24.82 13.94
C GLY A 17 -0.10 -24.10 12.62
N ILE A 18 -1.21 -24.40 11.92
CA ILE A 18 -1.73 -23.53 10.87
C ILE A 18 -2.26 -22.30 11.61
N SER A 19 -1.43 -21.27 11.73
CA SER A 19 -1.87 -19.96 12.17
C SER A 19 -2.77 -19.39 11.08
N THR A 20 -4.09 -19.55 11.23
CA THR A 20 -5.06 -18.74 10.51
C THR A 20 -4.88 -17.31 11.01
N LEU A 21 -4.04 -16.53 10.34
CA LEU A 21 -4.04 -15.07 10.49
C LEU A 21 -5.43 -14.60 10.10
N ALA A 22 -6.27 -14.34 11.10
CA ALA A 22 -7.46 -13.53 10.90
C ALA A 22 -6.95 -12.13 10.55
N TYR A 23 -6.82 -11.83 9.25
CA TYR A 23 -6.52 -10.48 8.78
C TYR A 23 -7.71 -9.60 9.14
N ALA A 24 -7.58 -8.84 10.22
CA ALA A 24 -8.50 -7.75 10.49
C ALA A 24 -8.36 -6.75 9.33
N ASN A 25 -9.46 -6.52 8.59
CA ASN A 25 -9.49 -5.54 7.49
C ASN A 25 -8.88 -4.22 7.98
N VAL A 26 -7.84 -3.77 7.29
CA VAL A 26 -7.08 -2.60 7.72
C VAL A 26 -7.93 -1.36 7.51
N LYS A 27 -8.02 -0.51 8.54
CA LYS A 27 -8.75 0.77 8.44
C LYS A 27 -7.91 1.82 7.73
N PHE A 28 -8.51 2.46 6.74
CA PHE A 28 -7.92 3.57 6.00
C PHE A 28 -8.47 4.89 6.54
N VAL A 29 -7.58 5.85 6.77
CA VAL A 29 -7.92 7.16 7.34
C VAL A 29 -7.36 8.31 6.51
N LYS A 30 -8.09 9.41 6.42
CA LYS A 30 -7.64 10.61 5.69
C LYS A 30 -6.43 11.22 6.37
N THR A 31 -5.47 11.66 5.56
CA THR A 31 -4.25 12.35 6.06
C THR A 31 -4.55 13.71 6.68
N THR A 32 -5.71 14.30 6.40
CA THR A 32 -6.11 15.63 6.89
C THR A 32 -6.61 15.64 8.33
N ASP A 33 -7.46 14.68 8.71
CA ASP A 33 -8.22 14.69 9.96
C ASP A 33 -8.35 13.30 10.64
N ASN A 34 -7.74 12.25 10.07
CA ASN A 34 -7.87 10.86 10.50
C ASN A 34 -9.29 10.27 10.45
N SER A 35 -10.25 10.93 9.79
CA SER A 35 -11.57 10.33 9.53
C SER A 35 -11.44 9.14 8.59
N GLU A 36 -12.33 8.16 8.73
CA GLU A 36 -12.30 6.94 7.94
C GLU A 36 -12.56 7.21 6.44
N ILE A 37 -11.79 6.54 5.58
CA ILE A 37 -12.00 6.53 4.14
C ILE A 37 -12.99 5.42 3.82
N LYS A 38 -14.08 5.78 3.14
CA LYS A 38 -15.04 4.83 2.57
C LYS A 38 -14.88 4.79 1.07
N PHE A 39 -14.68 3.60 0.52
CA PHE A 39 -14.55 3.40 -0.93
C PHE A 39 -15.92 3.18 -1.55
N PRO A 40 -16.32 3.97 -2.56
CA PRO A 40 -17.51 3.64 -3.35
C PRO A 40 -17.27 2.34 -4.12
N LYS A 41 -18.34 1.62 -4.47
CA LYS A 41 -18.22 0.32 -5.16
C LYS A 41 -17.55 0.46 -6.52
N GLU A 42 -17.79 1.57 -7.18
CA GLU A 42 -17.28 1.95 -8.49
C GLU A 42 -15.76 2.20 -8.48
N ALA A 43 -15.18 2.43 -7.30
CA ALA A 43 -13.73 2.55 -7.14
C ALA A 43 -13.00 1.21 -7.05
N LEU A 44 -13.73 0.09 -6.98
CA LEU A 44 -13.20 -1.25 -6.75
C LEU A 44 -13.39 -2.11 -8.00
N GLU A 45 -12.29 -2.60 -8.56
CA GLU A 45 -12.30 -3.47 -9.74
C GLU A 45 -12.41 -4.97 -9.37
N GLY A 46 -12.17 -5.31 -8.10
CA GLY A 46 -12.17 -6.67 -7.57
C GLY A 46 -10.86 -7.43 -7.81
N THR A 47 -9.75 -6.73 -8.05
CA THR A 47 -8.45 -7.38 -8.33
C THR A 47 -7.87 -8.04 -7.09
N ASP A 48 -6.98 -9.01 -7.28
CA ASP A 48 -6.31 -9.66 -6.15
C ASP A 48 -5.38 -8.70 -5.39
N ALA A 49 -4.83 -7.69 -6.09
CA ALA A 49 -4.05 -6.63 -5.46
C ALA A 49 -4.92 -5.74 -4.55
N GLU A 50 -6.14 -5.40 -4.97
CA GLU A 50 -7.08 -4.66 -4.12
C GLU A 50 -7.47 -5.47 -2.88
N LYS A 51 -7.79 -6.76 -3.05
CA LYS A 51 -8.15 -7.64 -1.93
C LYS A 51 -7.00 -7.72 -0.92
N GLU A 52 -5.79 -7.99 -1.38
CA GLU A 52 -4.60 -8.07 -0.52
C GLU A 52 -4.34 -6.72 0.16
N PHE A 53 -4.42 -5.62 -0.58
CA PHE A 53 -4.16 -4.29 -0.05
C PHE A 53 -5.19 -3.86 1.00
N LEU A 54 -6.48 -4.10 0.77
CA LEU A 54 -7.53 -3.77 1.72
C LEU A 54 -7.46 -4.66 2.98
N ALA A 55 -6.97 -5.88 2.84
CA ALA A 55 -6.80 -6.81 3.96
C ALA A 55 -5.52 -6.56 4.77
N THR A 56 -4.44 -6.05 4.17
CA THR A 56 -3.09 -6.04 4.80
C THR A 56 -2.36 -4.69 4.72
N GLY A 57 -2.81 -3.78 3.85
CA GLY A 57 -2.08 -2.56 3.49
C GLY A 57 -0.88 -2.79 2.57
N LYS A 58 -0.59 -4.04 2.17
CA LYS A 58 0.53 -4.38 1.29
C LYS A 58 0.12 -4.28 -0.18
N ASN A 59 1.03 -3.76 -0.98
CA ASN A 59 0.83 -3.61 -2.42
C ASN A 59 1.68 -4.65 -3.16
N ILE A 60 1.02 -5.65 -3.76
CA ILE A 60 1.68 -6.73 -4.51
C ILE A 60 2.14 -6.31 -5.91
N TYR A 61 1.76 -5.12 -6.39
CA TYR A 61 2.31 -4.58 -7.63
C TYR A 61 3.72 -4.03 -7.48
N VAL A 62 4.26 -3.89 -6.27
CA VAL A 62 5.63 -3.42 -6.07
C VAL A 62 6.59 -4.45 -6.66
N GLY A 63 7.37 -4.02 -7.67
CA GLY A 63 8.30 -4.88 -8.41
C GLY A 63 7.70 -5.53 -9.67
N ASP A 64 6.39 -5.40 -9.90
CA ASP A 64 5.75 -5.88 -11.13
C ASP A 64 5.96 -4.87 -12.27
N ALA A 65 6.65 -5.29 -13.33
CA ALA A 65 7.05 -4.41 -14.43
C ALA A 65 5.85 -3.84 -15.23
N GLU A 66 4.80 -4.63 -15.46
CA GLU A 66 3.63 -4.16 -16.21
C GLU A 66 2.76 -3.23 -15.36
N ALA A 67 2.60 -3.54 -14.07
CA ALA A 67 1.93 -2.67 -13.11
C ALA A 67 2.66 -1.33 -12.94
N ILE A 68 3.99 -1.34 -12.86
CA ILE A 68 4.83 -0.13 -12.83
C ILE A 68 4.64 0.70 -14.11
N LYS A 69 4.64 0.06 -15.28
CA LYS A 69 4.44 0.73 -16.57
C LYS A 69 3.06 1.37 -16.66
N MET A 70 2.02 0.65 -16.26
CA MET A 70 0.65 1.19 -16.18
C MET A 70 0.55 2.32 -15.14
N GLY A 71 1.20 2.15 -13.99
CA GLY A 71 1.31 3.15 -12.93
C GLY A 71 1.95 4.44 -13.41
N LYS A 72 3.04 4.37 -14.17
CA LYS A 72 3.68 5.53 -14.79
C LYS A 72 2.72 6.27 -15.74
N LYS A 73 1.96 5.53 -16.55
CA LYS A 73 0.97 6.13 -17.45
C LYS A 73 -0.11 6.87 -16.66
N ARG A 74 -0.65 6.27 -15.60
CA ARG A 74 -1.68 6.92 -14.76
C ARG A 74 -1.10 8.08 -13.95
N TYR A 75 0.13 7.97 -13.42
CA TYR A 75 0.85 9.05 -12.74
C TYR A 75 1.00 10.30 -13.63
N ASN A 76 1.27 10.11 -14.92
CA ASN A 76 1.31 11.21 -15.87
C ASN A 76 -0.09 11.78 -16.16
N LEU A 77 -1.08 10.91 -16.40
CA LEU A 77 -2.45 11.31 -16.72
C LEU A 77 -3.08 12.15 -15.61
N TRP A 78 -2.86 11.76 -14.36
CA TRP A 78 -3.37 12.45 -13.17
C TRP A 78 -2.51 13.66 -12.74
N SER A 79 -1.61 14.10 -13.62
CA SER A 79 -0.75 15.28 -13.46
C SER A 79 0.18 15.21 -12.24
N CYS A 80 0.42 14.03 -11.66
CA CYS A 80 1.33 13.86 -10.54
C CYS A 80 2.76 14.28 -10.93
N THR A 81 3.14 13.99 -12.18
CA THR A 81 4.44 14.37 -12.75
C THR A 81 4.70 15.87 -12.76
N GLN A 82 3.66 16.71 -12.89
CA GLN A 82 3.81 18.17 -12.95
C GLN A 82 4.27 18.74 -11.62
N CYS A 83 3.88 18.10 -10.50
CA CYS A 83 4.26 18.54 -9.16
C CYS A 83 5.45 17.76 -8.60
N HIS A 84 5.49 16.44 -8.81
CA HIS A 84 6.47 15.55 -8.18
C HIS A 84 7.58 15.08 -9.13
N GLY A 85 7.59 15.59 -10.37
CA GLY A 85 8.59 15.28 -11.38
C GLY A 85 8.40 13.92 -12.05
N PRO A 86 9.13 13.63 -13.14
CA PRO A 86 8.94 12.43 -13.97
C PRO A 86 9.38 11.13 -13.30
N THR A 87 10.15 11.21 -12.22
CA THR A 87 10.62 10.06 -11.42
C THR A 87 10.19 10.16 -9.96
N ALA A 88 9.16 10.95 -9.66
CA ALA A 88 8.64 11.15 -8.30
C ALA A 88 9.66 11.68 -7.27
N LYS A 89 10.79 12.26 -7.72
CA LYS A 89 11.85 12.80 -6.85
C LYS A 89 11.61 14.24 -6.39
N GLY A 90 10.49 14.83 -6.79
CA GLY A 90 10.10 16.20 -6.45
C GLY A 90 10.37 17.17 -7.58
N GLN A 91 9.56 18.23 -7.62
CA GLN A 91 9.71 19.37 -8.52
C GLN A 91 9.12 20.61 -7.83
N VAL A 92 7.82 20.88 -8.04
CA VAL A 92 7.08 21.92 -7.31
C VAL A 92 6.67 21.39 -5.93
N GLY A 93 6.23 20.14 -5.87
CA GLY A 93 5.95 19.39 -4.64
C GLY A 93 7.15 18.55 -4.19
N PRO A 94 7.05 17.94 -3.00
CA PRO A 94 8.13 17.17 -2.39
C PRO A 94 8.44 15.89 -3.18
N GLY A 95 9.63 15.32 -2.95
CA GLY A 95 9.93 13.97 -3.40
C GLY A 95 9.09 12.92 -2.67
N LEU A 96 8.66 11.89 -3.40
CA LEU A 96 7.81 10.79 -2.92
C LEU A 96 8.59 9.48 -2.73
N THR A 97 9.87 9.44 -3.09
CA THR A 97 10.73 8.25 -3.06
C THR A 97 11.50 8.08 -1.74
N GLY A 98 11.28 8.97 -0.78
CA GLY A 98 11.99 9.01 0.49
C GLY A 98 13.47 9.42 0.36
N PRO A 99 14.26 9.28 1.44
CA PRO A 99 13.86 8.72 2.75
C PRO A 99 13.09 9.70 3.65
N LYS A 100 13.08 10.99 3.31
CA LYS A 100 12.34 12.01 4.08
C LYS A 100 10.95 12.18 3.49
N TYR A 101 9.93 12.07 4.35
CA TYR A 101 8.53 12.28 4.01
C TYR A 101 7.94 13.37 4.90
N ASN A 102 7.02 14.16 4.35
CA ASN A 102 6.27 15.15 5.13
C ASN A 102 5.30 14.48 6.12
N TYR A 103 4.74 13.34 5.74
CA TYR A 103 3.92 12.49 6.61
C TYR A 103 4.65 11.17 6.83
N ALA A 104 5.00 10.87 8.09
CA ALA A 104 5.78 9.68 8.43
C ALA A 104 5.14 8.37 7.91
N LYS A 105 3.80 8.30 7.87
CA LYS A 105 3.07 7.14 7.36
C LYS A 105 3.31 6.85 5.88
N ASP A 106 3.73 7.83 5.09
CA ASP A 106 3.99 7.67 3.65
C ASP A 106 5.21 6.79 3.34
N THR A 107 5.95 6.37 4.37
CA THR A 107 6.92 5.28 4.25
C THR A 107 6.25 3.95 3.90
N THR A 108 4.97 3.76 4.23
CA THR A 108 4.19 2.56 3.94
C THR A 108 3.29 2.76 2.71
N ASN A 109 2.91 1.66 2.04
CA ASN A 109 1.98 1.70 0.91
C ASN A 109 0.58 2.14 1.35
N LYS A 110 0.12 1.67 2.51
CA LYS A 110 -1.11 2.17 3.16
C LYS A 110 -1.11 3.68 3.36
N GLY A 111 -0.07 4.23 4.00
CA GLY A 111 -0.03 5.66 4.32
C GLY A 111 0.05 6.53 3.07
N MET A 112 0.89 6.15 2.10
CA MET A 112 0.97 6.84 0.81
C MET A 112 -0.36 6.79 0.06
N PHE A 113 -1.04 5.65 0.07
CA PHE A 113 -2.38 5.51 -0.51
C PHE A 113 -3.38 6.46 0.14
N GLU A 114 -3.45 6.51 1.48
CA GLU A 114 -4.34 7.41 2.21
C GLU A 114 -4.11 8.88 1.84
N THR A 115 -2.84 9.26 1.76
CA THR A 115 -2.41 10.62 1.40
C THR A 115 -2.82 10.96 -0.03
N ILE A 116 -2.60 10.07 -0.99
CA ILE A 116 -2.98 10.34 -2.39
C ILE A 116 -4.50 10.30 -2.57
N TRP A 117 -5.18 9.38 -1.91
CA TRP A 117 -6.63 9.23 -2.00
C TRP A 117 -7.34 10.47 -1.48
N ALA A 118 -7.07 10.85 -0.24
CA ALA A 118 -7.80 11.91 0.47
C ALA A 118 -7.17 13.31 0.30
N GLY A 119 -5.91 13.39 -0.13
CA GLY A 119 -5.17 14.63 -0.18
C GLY A 119 -4.62 15.06 1.19
N THR A 120 -4.16 16.30 1.25
CA THR A 120 -3.44 16.87 2.40
C THR A 120 -3.90 18.30 2.70
N ASN A 121 -3.60 18.78 3.91
CA ASN A 121 -3.75 20.20 4.26
C ASN A 121 -2.64 21.08 3.64
N GLY A 122 -1.67 20.50 2.92
CA GLY A 122 -0.52 21.17 2.32
C GLY A 122 -0.72 21.55 0.85
N GLY A 123 -1.95 21.54 0.34
CA GLY A 123 -2.28 21.94 -1.03
C GLY A 123 -2.28 20.81 -2.07
N MET A 124 -1.98 19.56 -1.67
CA MET A 124 -2.23 18.40 -2.53
C MET A 124 -3.69 17.95 -2.38
N GLY A 125 -4.53 18.23 -3.38
CA GLY A 125 -5.89 17.74 -3.44
C GLY A 125 -5.95 16.22 -3.64
N GLY A 126 -6.96 15.59 -3.04
CA GLY A 126 -7.19 14.14 -3.14
C GLY A 126 -7.46 13.71 -4.57
N LYS A 127 -7.03 12.49 -4.90
CA LYS A 127 -7.13 11.90 -6.23
C LYS A 127 -8.03 10.67 -6.28
N GLY A 128 -8.52 10.19 -5.14
CA GLY A 128 -9.41 9.04 -5.10
C GLY A 128 -10.68 9.26 -5.91
N PHE A 129 -11.24 8.18 -6.45
CA PHE A 129 -12.53 8.19 -7.12
C PHE A 129 -13.62 8.74 -6.20
N GLY A 130 -14.44 9.67 -6.71
CA GLY A 130 -15.51 10.32 -5.95
C GLY A 130 -15.07 11.51 -5.11
N ILE A 131 -13.77 11.85 -5.08
CA ILE A 131 -13.24 12.91 -4.18
C ILE A 131 -13.39 14.31 -4.79
N MET A 132 -13.02 14.48 -6.07
CA MET A 132 -13.09 15.78 -6.75
C MET A 132 -14.41 15.97 -7.50
N ALA A 133 -14.96 14.89 -8.06
CA ALA A 133 -16.29 14.79 -8.65
C ALA A 133 -16.83 13.38 -8.39
N ALA A 134 -18.16 13.21 -8.45
CA ALA A 134 -18.83 11.99 -8.00
C ALA A 134 -18.48 10.73 -8.82
N ASP A 135 -18.19 10.90 -10.11
CA ASP A 135 -17.95 9.85 -11.10
C ASP A 135 -16.55 9.92 -11.73
N ASP A 136 -15.61 10.61 -11.07
CA ASP A 136 -14.24 10.80 -11.54
C ASP A 136 -13.21 10.56 -10.41
N GLY A 137 -11.98 10.26 -10.81
CA GLY A 137 -10.84 10.02 -9.91
C GLY A 137 -10.15 8.69 -10.17
N VAL A 138 -9.13 8.43 -9.37
CA VAL A 138 -8.30 7.21 -9.44
C VAL A 138 -8.98 6.09 -8.66
N THR A 139 -9.15 4.92 -9.29
CA THR A 139 -9.65 3.71 -8.62
C THR A 139 -8.61 3.17 -7.62
N VAL A 140 -9.01 2.21 -6.78
CA VAL A 140 -8.06 1.61 -5.82
C VAL A 140 -6.94 0.90 -6.58
N ASP A 141 -7.28 0.02 -7.52
CA ASP A 141 -6.31 -0.70 -8.35
C ASP A 141 -5.34 0.23 -9.11
N GLU A 142 -5.84 1.30 -9.72
CA GLU A 142 -5.00 2.27 -10.42
C GLU A 142 -4.05 3.00 -9.49
N LEU A 143 -4.51 3.37 -8.29
CA LEU A 143 -3.67 4.02 -7.31
C LEU A 143 -2.57 3.07 -6.81
N LEU A 144 -2.86 1.78 -6.64
CA LEU A 144 -1.85 0.79 -6.30
C LEU A 144 -0.77 0.68 -7.38
N LYS A 145 -1.15 0.73 -8.66
CA LYS A 145 -0.18 0.77 -9.77
C LYS A 145 0.65 2.05 -9.77
N ILE A 146 0.04 3.21 -9.51
CA ILE A 146 0.77 4.49 -9.35
C ILE A 146 1.79 4.40 -8.22
N ILE A 147 1.40 3.86 -7.06
CA ILE A 147 2.29 3.67 -5.92
C ILE A 147 3.43 2.72 -6.28
N ALA A 148 3.17 1.61 -6.98
CA ALA A 148 4.21 0.72 -7.46
C ALA A 148 5.24 1.45 -8.34
N PHE A 149 4.79 2.33 -9.23
CA PHE A 149 5.69 3.20 -10.00
C PHE A 149 6.52 4.13 -9.10
N VAL A 150 5.91 4.80 -8.12
CA VAL A 150 6.64 5.65 -7.17
C VAL A 150 7.70 4.84 -6.43
N ARG A 151 7.34 3.67 -5.91
CA ARG A 151 8.27 2.77 -5.19
C ARG A 151 9.40 2.24 -6.07
N SER A 152 9.16 2.02 -7.36
CA SER A 152 10.23 1.62 -8.30
C SER A 152 11.33 2.68 -8.48
N ASN A 153 11.08 3.93 -8.06
CA ASN A 153 12.06 5.02 -8.07
C ASN A 153 12.75 5.23 -6.71
N SER A 154 12.37 4.47 -5.67
CA SER A 154 13.03 4.43 -4.37
C SER A 154 14.25 3.52 -4.41
N LYS A 155 15.25 3.77 -3.55
CA LYS A 155 16.46 2.93 -3.47
C LYS A 155 16.22 1.64 -2.67
N ASP A 156 15.67 1.76 -1.47
CA ASP A 156 15.63 0.66 -0.49
C ASP A 156 14.26 0.47 0.19
N LEU A 157 13.22 1.14 -0.30
CA LEU A 157 11.90 1.16 0.34
C LEU A 157 10.81 0.66 -0.60
N THR A 158 10.21 -0.48 -0.26
CA THR A 158 9.06 -1.04 -0.99
C THR A 158 7.73 -0.49 -0.48
N GLY A 159 7.70 -0.02 0.77
CA GLY A 159 6.50 0.40 1.47
C GLY A 159 5.66 -0.75 2.02
N ASN A 160 6.11 -2.00 1.86
CA ASN A 160 5.48 -3.18 2.47
C ASN A 160 6.09 -3.53 3.84
N GLU A 161 7.09 -2.76 4.30
CA GLU A 161 7.75 -2.95 5.59
C GLU A 161 6.87 -2.47 6.75
N GLY A 162 6.88 -3.20 7.87
CA GLY A 162 6.25 -2.76 9.13
C GLY A 162 4.72 -2.73 9.13
N LEU A 163 4.07 -3.48 8.22
CA LEU A 163 2.62 -3.67 8.10
C LEU A 163 2.19 -5.08 8.50
#